data_AF-A0A7C4K1Z4-F1
#
_entry.id   AF-A0A7C4K1Z4-F1
#
_cell.length_a   1.000
_cell.length_b   1.000
_cell.length_c   1.000
_cell.angle_alpha   90.00
_cell.angle_beta   90.00
_cell.angle_gamma   90.00
#
_symmetry.space_group_name_H-M   'P 1'
#
loop_
_entity.id
_entity.type
_entity.pdbx_description
1 polymer ?
#
loop_
_entity_poly.entity_id
_entity_poly.type
_entity_poly.pdbx_seq_one_letter_code
_entity_poly.pdbx_strand_id
1 'polypeptide(L)'
;MTKRDQLLEEELEKFLIEEGYRLEEGQKREVLKTLKGWLKPSVEGKGWVKTKDCSFTFVDQNYGEPYHSITAGAITECIEKFIEPSDLLQKAESAKLITVVDVGFGLGYNTAVLIKKLRDINKKVNIQILSFEKTLLEEVLPPPEEYRPYWRMLWDNLPEFEKEGISFKLLLGNAREKVQEVKDFQ
;
A
#
# COMPACT_ATOMS: atom_id res chain seq x y z
N MET A 1 -10.79 22.75 19.11
CA MET A 1 -10.70 22.53 17.65
C MET A 1 -9.23 22.36 17.32
N THR A 2 -8.84 21.28 16.63
CA THR A 2 -7.43 21.05 16.30
C THR A 2 -6.98 21.98 15.17
N LYS A 3 -5.67 22.20 15.01
CA LYS A 3 -5.13 22.97 13.87
C LYS A 3 -5.52 22.35 12.52
N ARG A 4 -5.65 21.02 12.46
CA ARG A 4 -6.11 20.28 11.28
C ARG A 4 -7.59 20.54 10.97
N ASP A 5 -8.43 20.64 12.01
CA ASP A 5 -9.86 20.97 11.85
C ASP A 5 -10.07 22.38 11.29
N GLN A 6 -9.26 23.35 11.73
CA GLN A 6 -9.30 24.73 11.22
C GLN A 6 -8.94 24.79 9.74
N LEU A 7 -7.84 24.13 9.34
CA LEU A 7 -7.41 24.06 7.95
C LEU A 7 -8.46 23.37 7.05
N LEU A 8 -9.10 22.31 7.54
CA LEU A 8 -10.17 21.64 6.80
C LEU A 8 -11.38 22.56 6.57
N GLU A 9 -11.74 23.35 7.59
CA GLU A 9 -12.82 24.34 7.49
C GLU A 9 -12.50 25.43 6.46
N GLU A 10 -11.30 26.00 6.55
CA GLU A 10 -10.82 27.03 5.62
C GLU A 10 -10.77 26.52 4.18
N GLU A 11 -10.24 25.31 3.95
CA GLU A 11 -10.15 24.76 2.58
C GLU A 11 -11.51 24.34 2.03
N LEU A 12 -12.42 23.83 2.87
CA LEU A 12 -13.79 23.58 2.43
C LEU A 12 -14.49 24.88 2.02
N GLU A 13 -14.35 25.94 2.81
CA GLU A 13 -14.93 27.25 2.48
C GLU A 13 -14.39 27.78 1.15
N LYS A 14 -13.07 27.72 0.97
CA LYS A 14 -12.41 28.15 -0.25
C LYS A 14 -12.92 27.37 -1.46
N PHE A 15 -12.95 26.05 -1.37
CA PHE A 15 -13.47 25.18 -2.45
C PHE A 15 -14.93 25.48 -2.79
N LEU A 16 -15.80 25.64 -1.78
CA LEU A 16 -17.22 25.97 -2.02
C LEU A 16 -17.38 27.32 -2.73
N ILE A 17 -16.58 28.33 -2.35
CA ILE A 17 -16.60 29.65 -2.99
C ILE A 17 -16.12 29.56 -4.44
N GLU A 18 -15.00 28.85 -4.69
CA GLU A 18 -14.42 28.67 -6.02
C GLU A 18 -15.41 27.97 -6.97
N GLU A 19 -16.12 26.97 -6.46
CA GLU A 19 -17.13 26.22 -7.22
C GLU A 19 -18.52 26.88 -7.23
N GLY A 20 -18.67 28.06 -6.63
CA GLY A 20 -19.92 28.84 -6.64
C GLY A 20 -21.04 28.30 -5.74
N TYR A 21 -20.72 27.37 -4.83
CA TYR A 21 -21.67 26.85 -3.85
C TYR A 21 -21.75 27.74 -2.60
N ARG A 22 -22.95 27.88 -2.05
CA ARG A 22 -23.18 28.51 -0.74
C ARG A 22 -23.98 27.56 0.13
N LEU A 23 -23.46 27.28 1.31
CA LEU A 23 -24.14 26.48 2.33
C LEU A 23 -24.61 27.38 3.46
N GLU A 24 -25.80 27.12 3.98
CA GLU A 24 -26.22 27.71 5.25
C GLU A 24 -25.36 27.18 6.40
N GLU A 25 -25.24 27.95 7.49
CA GLU A 25 -24.44 27.57 8.67
C GLU A 25 -24.79 26.20 9.27
N GLY A 26 -26.06 25.77 9.15
CA GLY A 26 -26.48 24.42 9.55
C GLY A 26 -25.93 23.33 8.63
N GLN A 27 -26.01 23.54 7.32
CA GLN A 27 -25.52 22.59 6.31
C GLN A 27 -24.00 22.45 6.36
N LYS A 28 -23.30 23.58 6.49
CA LYS A 28 -21.85 23.63 6.63
C LYS A 28 -21.37 22.83 7.86
N ARG A 29 -22.05 22.99 9.00
CA ARG A 29 -21.76 22.21 10.21
C ARG A 29 -21.92 20.70 10.00
N GLU A 30 -22.96 20.27 9.29
CA GLU A 30 -23.20 18.84 9.04
C GLU A 30 -22.17 18.23 8.08
N VAL A 31 -21.82 18.96 7.01
CA VAL A 31 -20.76 18.56 6.08
C VAL A 31 -19.42 18.44 6.82
N LEU A 32 -19.05 19.45 7.61
CA LEU A 32 -17.82 19.43 8.39
C LEU A 32 -17.78 18.29 9.40
N LYS A 33 -18.88 18.02 10.09
CA LYS A 33 -18.98 16.88 11.01
C LYS A 33 -18.75 15.56 10.28
N THR A 34 -19.32 15.41 9.09
CA THR A 34 -19.16 14.21 8.25
C THR A 34 -17.72 14.05 7.77
N LEU A 35 -17.13 15.10 7.20
CA LEU A 35 -15.74 15.10 6.72
C LEU A 35 -14.75 14.84 7.85
N LYS A 36 -14.93 15.47 9.01
CA LYS A 36 -14.12 15.21 10.20
C LYS A 36 -14.23 13.75 10.63
N GLY A 37 -15.42 13.15 10.55
CA GLY A 37 -15.62 11.73 10.81
C GLY A 37 -14.81 10.84 9.87
N TRP A 38 -14.79 11.14 8.58
CA TRP A 38 -14.05 10.38 7.56
C TRP A 38 -12.54 10.56 7.66
N LEU A 39 -12.07 11.75 8.05
CA LEU A 39 -10.66 12.10 8.14
C LEU A 39 -10.06 11.82 9.53
N LYS A 40 -10.82 11.22 10.44
CA LYS A 40 -10.29 10.79 11.73
C LYS A 40 -9.21 9.74 11.49
N PRO A 41 -8.02 9.92 12.09
CA PRO A 41 -6.97 8.92 12.00
C PRO A 41 -7.50 7.60 12.60
N SER A 42 -7.18 6.48 11.96
CA SER A 42 -7.57 5.16 12.47
C SER A 42 -6.77 4.77 13.71
N VAL A 43 -5.60 5.38 13.91
CA VAL A 43 -4.75 5.21 15.09
C VAL A 43 -4.11 6.51 15.54
N GLU A 44 -3.94 6.67 16.85
CA GLU A 44 -3.16 7.78 17.41
C GLU A 44 -1.66 7.44 17.37
N GLY A 45 -0.85 8.34 16.80
CA GLY A 45 0.61 8.22 16.80
C GLY A 45 1.23 8.25 15.42
N LYS A 46 2.55 8.06 15.37
CA LYS A 46 3.36 8.07 14.14
C LYS A 46 4.56 7.15 14.27
N GLY A 47 4.99 6.57 13.14
CA GLY A 47 6.20 5.76 13.08
C GLY A 47 5.96 4.25 13.17
N TRP A 48 7.01 3.52 13.55
CA TRP A 48 7.01 2.07 13.56
C TRP A 48 6.20 1.47 14.72
N VAL A 49 5.32 0.53 14.40
CA VAL A 49 4.48 -0.19 15.36
C VAL A 49 4.63 -1.69 15.14
N LYS A 50 4.84 -2.43 16.22
CA LYS A 50 4.81 -3.90 16.18
C LYS A 50 3.35 -4.37 16.15
N THR A 51 3.02 -5.22 15.19
CA THR A 51 1.67 -5.73 14.97
C THR A 51 1.43 -7.05 15.73
N LYS A 52 0.18 -7.56 15.71
CA LYS A 52 -0.21 -8.78 16.43
C LYS A 52 0.58 -10.03 16.04
N ASP A 53 0.94 -10.18 14.76
CA ASP A 53 1.72 -11.32 14.26
C ASP A 53 3.25 -11.15 14.42
N CYS A 54 3.67 -10.16 15.23
CA CYS A 54 5.06 -9.78 15.48
C CYS A 54 5.84 -9.19 14.29
N SER A 55 5.20 -8.95 13.15
CA SER A 55 5.74 -8.08 12.10
C SER A 55 5.63 -6.60 12.47
N PHE A 56 6.17 -5.72 11.63
CA PHE A 56 6.08 -4.28 11.82
C PHE A 56 5.17 -3.62 10.79
N THR A 57 4.59 -2.49 11.15
CA THR A 57 3.94 -1.56 10.23
C THR A 57 4.40 -0.15 10.54
N PHE A 58 4.20 0.77 9.59
CA PHE A 58 4.47 2.18 9.76
C PHE A 58 3.15 2.94 9.82
N VAL A 59 3.03 3.91 10.72
CA VAL A 59 1.88 4.83 10.80
C VAL A 59 2.28 6.16 10.19
N ASP A 60 1.63 6.51 9.07
CA ASP A 60 1.86 7.78 8.40
C ASP A 60 1.27 8.95 9.19
N GLN A 61 2.01 10.06 9.27
CA GLN A 61 1.59 11.25 10.04
C GLN A 61 0.47 12.04 9.37
N ASN A 62 0.43 12.03 8.04
CA ASN A 62 -0.50 12.80 7.25
C ASN A 62 -1.87 12.10 7.21
N TYR A 63 -1.87 10.77 7.10
CA TYR A 63 -3.08 9.96 7.05
C TYR A 63 -3.55 9.53 8.45
N GLY A 64 -2.61 9.26 9.36
CA GLY A 64 -2.92 8.65 10.67
C GLY A 64 -3.47 7.23 10.52
N GLU A 65 -3.01 6.54 9.49
CA GLU A 65 -3.36 5.16 9.18
C GLU A 65 -2.08 4.32 9.14
N PRO A 66 -2.13 3.08 9.64
CA PRO A 66 -1.02 2.17 9.49
C PRO A 66 -0.98 1.62 8.07
N TYR A 67 0.22 1.39 7.53
CA TYR A 67 0.41 0.75 6.21
C TYR A 67 -0.17 -0.67 6.16
N HIS A 68 -0.29 -1.31 7.33
CA HIS A 68 -0.85 -2.64 7.51
C HIS A 68 -1.61 -2.74 8.83
N SER A 69 -2.55 -3.68 8.92
CA SER A 69 -3.35 -3.93 10.10
C SER A 69 -2.49 -4.23 11.34
N ILE A 70 -2.56 -3.36 12.34
CA ILE A 70 -1.92 -3.56 13.64
C ILE A 70 -2.55 -4.74 14.40
N THR A 71 -3.87 -4.88 14.29
CA THR A 71 -4.66 -5.85 15.07
C THR A 71 -4.73 -7.24 14.46
N ALA A 72 -4.60 -7.38 13.13
CA ALA A 72 -4.44 -8.68 12.49
C ALA A 72 -2.97 -9.10 12.46
N GLY A 73 -2.08 -8.17 12.10
CA GLY A 73 -0.70 -8.49 11.72
C GLY A 73 -0.44 -8.10 10.27
N ALA A 74 0.76 -7.59 9.96
CA ALA A 74 1.05 -7.18 8.59
C ALA A 74 1.18 -8.38 7.65
N ILE A 75 1.76 -9.49 8.11
CA ILE A 75 1.89 -10.72 7.31
C ILE A 75 0.55 -11.44 7.25
N THR A 76 -0.19 -11.51 8.36
CA THR A 76 -1.56 -12.03 8.38
C THR A 76 -2.43 -11.30 7.36
N GLU A 77 -2.36 -9.98 7.32
CA GLU A 77 -3.09 -9.19 6.32
C GLU A 77 -2.64 -9.50 4.88
N CYS A 78 -1.33 -9.55 4.61
CA CYS A 78 -0.80 -9.92 3.29
C CYS A 78 -1.43 -11.24 2.79
N ILE A 79 -1.48 -12.24 3.67
CA ILE A 79 -1.96 -13.59 3.33
C ILE A 79 -3.48 -13.60 3.17
N GLU A 80 -4.22 -13.22 4.21
CA GLU A 80 -5.67 -13.42 4.28
C GLU A 80 -6.45 -12.44 3.37
N LYS A 81 -5.94 -11.21 3.16
CA LYS A 81 -6.65 -10.21 2.36
C LYS A 81 -6.22 -10.13 0.90
N PHE A 82 -5.00 -10.54 0.58
CA PHE A 82 -4.46 -10.37 -0.78
C PHE A 82 -4.09 -11.69 -1.43
N ILE A 83 -3.31 -12.55 -0.77
CA ILE A 83 -2.78 -13.76 -1.42
C ILE A 83 -3.86 -14.84 -1.54
N GLU A 84 -4.52 -15.22 -0.44
CA GLU A 84 -5.55 -16.26 -0.45
C GLU A 84 -6.72 -15.95 -1.39
N PRO A 85 -7.31 -14.74 -1.41
CA PRO A 85 -8.43 -14.44 -2.31
C PRO A 85 -8.03 -14.19 -3.78
N SER A 86 -6.73 -14.22 -4.13
CA SER A 86 -6.26 -13.94 -5.50
C SER A 86 -6.23 -15.16 -6.45
N ASP A 87 -6.43 -16.37 -5.91
CA ASP A 87 -6.23 -17.66 -6.59
C ASP A 87 -4.80 -17.86 -7.17
N LEU A 88 -3.85 -16.98 -6.88
CA LEU A 88 -2.51 -17.03 -7.47
C LEU A 88 -1.74 -18.29 -7.06
N LEU A 89 -1.95 -18.78 -5.83
CA LEU A 89 -1.29 -19.99 -5.34
C LEU A 89 -1.74 -21.23 -6.12
N GLN A 90 -3.03 -21.35 -6.42
CA GLN A 90 -3.55 -22.46 -7.24
C GLN A 90 -3.04 -22.36 -8.67
N LYS A 91 -3.05 -21.15 -9.26
CA LYS A 91 -2.51 -20.93 -10.62
C LYS A 91 -1.04 -21.32 -10.71
N ALA A 92 -0.25 -21.06 -9.67
CA ALA A 92 1.19 -21.34 -9.64
C ALA A 92 1.53 -22.83 -9.76
N GLU A 93 0.62 -23.75 -9.43
CA GLU A 93 0.83 -25.20 -9.53
C GLU A 93 1.16 -25.66 -10.96
N SER A 94 0.61 -24.97 -11.98
CA SER A 94 0.78 -25.33 -13.39
C SER A 94 1.21 -24.17 -14.30
N ALA A 95 1.09 -22.92 -13.83
CA ALA A 95 1.51 -21.77 -14.60
C ALA A 95 3.03 -21.74 -14.83
N LYS A 96 3.42 -21.28 -16.02
CA LYS A 96 4.82 -20.94 -16.33
C LYS A 96 5.18 -19.52 -15.89
N LEU A 97 4.20 -18.63 -15.88
CA LEU A 97 4.33 -17.22 -15.55
C LEU A 97 3.12 -16.78 -14.72
N ILE A 98 3.38 -16.01 -13.66
CA ILE A 98 2.39 -15.30 -12.88
C ILE A 98 2.68 -13.80 -12.99
N THR A 99 1.72 -13.05 -13.52
CA THR A 99 1.81 -11.59 -13.67
C THR A 99 0.95 -10.91 -12.60
N VAL A 100 1.51 -9.92 -11.90
CA VAL A 100 0.86 -9.23 -10.78
C VAL A 100 1.02 -7.72 -10.87
N VAL A 101 -0.09 -7.01 -10.66
CA VAL A 101 -0.10 -5.58 -10.41
C VAL A 101 -0.24 -5.33 -8.91
N ASP A 102 0.67 -4.55 -8.35
CA ASP A 102 0.69 -4.14 -6.94
C ASP A 102 0.51 -2.62 -6.84
N VAL A 103 -0.56 -2.17 -6.17
CA VAL A 103 -0.87 -0.74 -6.06
C VAL A 103 -0.63 -0.29 -4.63
N GLY A 104 0.44 0.49 -4.44
CA GLY A 104 0.94 0.88 -3.12
C GLY A 104 2.01 -0.08 -2.63
N PHE A 105 3.21 0.01 -3.21
CA PHE A 105 4.37 -0.80 -2.79
C PHE A 105 4.59 -0.71 -1.27
N GLY A 106 4.47 0.50 -0.72
CA GLY A 106 4.57 0.80 0.70
C GLY A 106 5.86 0.24 1.31
N LEU A 107 5.70 -0.77 2.17
CA LEU A 107 6.82 -1.43 2.85
C LEU A 107 7.45 -2.58 2.03
N GLY A 108 6.81 -2.98 0.92
CA GLY A 108 7.19 -4.13 0.09
C GLY A 108 6.78 -5.49 0.67
N TYR A 109 5.90 -5.52 1.68
CA TYR A 109 5.54 -6.75 2.40
C TYR A 109 4.65 -7.66 1.54
N ASN A 110 3.58 -7.11 0.96
CA ASN A 110 2.68 -7.87 0.08
C ASN A 110 3.46 -8.59 -1.02
N THR A 111 4.34 -7.86 -1.71
CA THR A 111 5.17 -8.39 -2.80
C THR A 111 6.14 -9.48 -2.32
N ALA A 112 6.85 -9.25 -1.21
CA ALA A 112 7.81 -10.23 -0.69
C ALA A 112 7.12 -11.52 -0.21
N VAL A 113 5.99 -11.40 0.49
CA VAL A 113 5.18 -12.54 0.96
C VAL A 113 4.62 -13.31 -0.24
N LEU A 114 4.10 -12.62 -1.24
CA LEU A 114 3.62 -13.24 -2.47
C LEU A 114 4.71 -14.04 -3.18
N ILE A 115 5.89 -13.45 -3.41
CA ILE A 115 7.00 -14.14 -4.09
C ILE A 115 7.38 -15.41 -3.32
N LYS A 116 7.51 -15.33 -1.99
CA LYS A 116 7.80 -16.49 -1.14
C LYS A 116 6.76 -17.59 -1.31
N LYS A 117 5.47 -17.25 -1.22
CA LYS A 117 4.37 -18.22 -1.31
C LYS A 117 4.29 -18.86 -2.70
N LEU A 118 4.50 -18.09 -3.77
CA LEU A 118 4.57 -18.64 -5.14
C LEU A 118 5.76 -19.60 -5.30
N ARG A 119 6.93 -19.27 -4.73
CA ARG A 119 8.13 -20.12 -4.75
C ARG A 119 7.96 -21.41 -3.95
N ASP A 120 7.18 -21.37 -2.86
CA ASP A 120 6.84 -22.56 -2.08
C ASP A 120 5.99 -23.55 -2.87
N ILE A 121 5.08 -23.05 -3.72
CA ILE A 121 4.26 -23.89 -4.60
C ILE A 121 5.06 -24.39 -5.81
N ASN A 122 5.75 -23.49 -6.51
CA ASN A 122 6.48 -23.80 -7.73
C ASN A 122 7.78 -23.00 -7.81
N LYS A 123 8.89 -23.65 -7.46
CA LYS A 123 10.23 -23.04 -7.49
C LYS A 123 10.65 -22.53 -8.87
N LYS A 124 10.04 -23.00 -9.96
CA LYS A 124 10.39 -22.66 -11.35
C LYS A 124 9.42 -21.67 -12.00
N VAL A 125 8.35 -21.26 -11.31
CA VAL A 125 7.41 -20.29 -11.86
C VAL A 125 8.15 -18.96 -12.12
N ASN A 126 7.91 -18.37 -13.28
CA ASN A 126 8.34 -16.99 -13.52
C ASN A 126 7.32 -16.05 -12.88
N ILE A 127 7.80 -14.96 -12.31
CA ILE A 127 6.95 -13.98 -11.61
C ILE A 127 7.24 -12.62 -12.22
N GLN A 128 6.23 -11.95 -12.75
CA GLN A 128 6.35 -10.60 -13.26
C GLN A 128 5.48 -9.66 -12.41
N ILE A 129 6.09 -8.62 -11.85
CA ILE A 129 5.44 -7.69 -10.93
C ILE A 129 5.64 -6.27 -11.46
N LEU A 130 4.52 -5.56 -11.58
CA LEU A 130 4.49 -4.11 -11.76
C LEU A 130 3.88 -3.50 -10.51
N SER A 131 4.68 -2.75 -9.78
CA SER A 131 4.26 -2.06 -8.56
C SER A 131 4.21 -0.55 -8.78
N PHE A 132 3.32 0.13 -8.05
CA PHE A 132 3.16 1.57 -8.06
C PHE A 132 3.32 2.12 -6.65
N GLU A 133 4.03 3.23 -6.51
CA GLU A 133 4.15 3.93 -5.24
C GLU A 133 4.29 5.44 -5.47
N LYS A 134 3.59 6.25 -4.68
CA LYS A 134 3.73 7.71 -4.77
C LYS A 134 5.07 8.16 -4.24
N THR A 135 5.48 7.65 -3.08
CA THR A 135 6.72 8.02 -2.40
C THR A 135 7.21 6.86 -1.54
N LEU A 136 8.52 6.62 -1.53
CA LEU A 136 9.15 5.62 -0.66
C LEU A 136 9.51 6.24 0.70
N LEU A 137 9.45 5.42 1.74
CA LEU A 137 10.05 5.73 3.03
C LEU A 137 11.57 5.58 2.94
N GLU A 138 12.32 6.46 3.64
CA GLU A 138 13.78 6.43 3.65
C GLU A 138 14.34 5.18 4.35
N GLU A 139 13.71 4.77 5.43
CA GLU A 139 14.06 3.57 6.19
C GLU A 139 12.83 2.70 6.33
N VAL A 140 12.96 1.40 6.02
CA VAL A 140 11.89 0.42 6.12
C VAL A 140 12.34 -0.79 6.94
N LEU A 141 11.59 -1.13 7.98
CA LEU A 141 11.86 -2.33 8.77
C LEU A 141 11.54 -3.58 7.95
N PRO A 142 12.44 -4.58 7.92
CA PRO A 142 12.23 -5.78 7.14
C PRO A 142 11.11 -6.65 7.73
N PRO A 143 10.43 -7.47 6.91
CA PRO A 143 9.48 -8.46 7.38
C PRO A 143 10.19 -9.59 8.17
N PRO A 144 9.43 -10.55 8.74
CA PRO A 144 10.00 -11.75 9.35
C PRO A 144 11.00 -12.48 8.44
N GLU A 145 11.93 -13.21 9.07
CA GLU A 145 13.12 -13.79 8.42
C GLU A 145 12.79 -14.62 7.18
N GLU A 146 11.67 -15.34 7.18
CA GLU A 146 11.25 -16.19 6.06
C GLU A 146 10.96 -15.43 4.75
N TYR A 147 10.60 -14.14 4.83
CA TYR A 147 10.30 -13.28 3.67
C TYR A 147 11.46 -12.32 3.36
N ARG A 148 12.38 -12.14 4.31
CA ARG A 148 13.47 -11.16 4.25
C ARG A 148 14.37 -11.31 3.01
N PRO A 149 14.70 -12.51 2.50
CA PRO A 149 15.50 -12.63 1.28
C PRO A 149 14.83 -11.98 0.06
N TYR A 150 13.52 -12.17 -0.11
CA TYR A 150 12.76 -11.58 -1.21
C TYR A 150 12.55 -10.09 -0.99
N TRP A 151 12.27 -9.67 0.24
CA TRP A 151 12.18 -8.25 0.58
C TRP A 151 13.48 -7.51 0.29
N ARG A 152 14.64 -8.08 0.65
CA ARG A 152 15.96 -7.52 0.30
C ARG A 152 16.17 -7.47 -1.20
N MET A 153 15.82 -8.55 -1.92
CA MET A 153 15.90 -8.56 -3.38
C MET A 153 15.11 -7.40 -4.00
N LEU A 154 13.92 -7.07 -3.46
CA LEU A 154 13.15 -5.91 -3.90
C LEU A 154 13.87 -4.59 -3.58
N TRP A 155 14.20 -4.34 -2.31
CA TRP A 155 14.75 -3.06 -1.85
C TRP A 155 16.16 -2.76 -2.36
N ASP A 156 17.02 -3.78 -2.44
CA ASP A 156 18.41 -3.64 -2.90
C ASP A 156 18.50 -3.37 -4.42
N ASN A 157 17.42 -3.64 -5.17
CA ASN A 157 17.40 -3.55 -6.63
C ASN A 157 16.28 -2.65 -7.17
N LEU A 158 15.77 -1.71 -6.36
CA LEU A 158 14.85 -0.68 -6.86
C LEU A 158 15.53 0.20 -7.93
N PRO A 159 14.79 0.72 -8.92
CA PRO A 159 13.34 0.55 -9.10
C PRO A 159 12.96 -0.69 -9.92
N GLU A 160 13.89 -1.36 -10.59
CA GLU A 160 13.60 -2.50 -11.47
C GLU A 160 14.72 -3.54 -11.48
N PHE A 161 14.33 -4.81 -11.62
CA PHE A 161 15.29 -5.89 -11.82
C PHE A 161 14.66 -7.10 -12.51
N GLU A 162 15.52 -7.95 -13.06
CA GLU A 162 15.18 -9.29 -13.46
C GLU A 162 16.21 -10.28 -12.90
N LYS A 163 15.77 -11.17 -12.00
CA LYS A 163 16.66 -12.13 -11.33
C LYS A 163 15.90 -13.38 -10.91
N GLU A 164 16.51 -14.54 -11.08
CA GLU A 164 15.96 -15.82 -10.61
C GLU A 164 14.53 -16.11 -11.12
N GLY A 165 14.19 -15.65 -12.33
CA GLY A 165 12.84 -15.76 -12.89
C GLY A 165 11.82 -14.82 -12.22
N ILE A 166 12.27 -13.73 -11.59
CA ILE A 166 11.45 -12.66 -11.05
C ILE A 166 11.79 -11.40 -11.84
N SER A 167 10.80 -10.83 -12.52
CA SER A 167 10.87 -9.49 -13.12
C SER A 167 10.05 -8.55 -12.24
N PHE A 168 10.66 -7.48 -11.77
CA PHE A 168 10.01 -6.48 -10.93
C PHE A 168 10.26 -5.10 -11.49
N LYS A 169 9.23 -4.25 -11.49
CA LYS A 169 9.32 -2.84 -11.83
C LYS A 169 8.46 -2.01 -10.90
N LEU A 170 9.04 -0.99 -10.28
CA LEU A 170 8.36 0.01 -9.48
C LEU A 170 8.23 1.32 -10.26
N LEU A 171 7.00 1.81 -10.42
CA LEU A 171 6.72 3.14 -10.97
C LEU A 171 6.43 4.13 -9.85
N LEU A 172 7.36 5.08 -9.67
CA LEU A 172 7.21 6.16 -8.69
C LEU A 172 6.34 7.30 -9.24
N GLY A 173 5.36 7.73 -8.45
CA GLY A 173 4.45 8.82 -8.76
C GLY A 173 2.97 8.44 -8.55
N ASN A 174 2.08 9.33 -8.98
CA ASN A 174 0.65 9.06 -8.89
C ASN A 174 0.28 7.85 -9.77
N ALA A 175 -0.20 6.77 -9.15
CA ALA A 175 -0.55 5.53 -9.86
C ALA A 175 -1.55 5.76 -11.00
N ARG A 176 -2.49 6.71 -10.85
CA ARG A 176 -3.49 7.05 -11.89
C ARG A 176 -2.87 7.65 -13.15
N GLU A 177 -1.74 8.34 -13.01
CA GLU A 177 -0.98 8.89 -14.14
C GLU A 177 -0.04 7.82 -14.68
N LYS A 178 0.71 7.15 -13.80
CA LYS A 178 1.73 6.18 -14.16
C LYS A 178 1.19 4.97 -14.91
N VAL A 179 -0.03 4.53 -14.61
CA VAL A 179 -0.66 3.42 -15.34
C VAL A 179 -0.84 3.72 -16.83
N GLN A 180 -0.95 4.99 -17.23
CA GLN A 180 -1.08 5.37 -18.64
C GLN A 180 0.23 5.21 -19.43
N GLU A 181 1.37 5.13 -18.75
CA GLU A 181 2.68 4.91 -19.35
C GLU A 181 2.93 3.42 -19.65
N VAL A 182 2.10 2.52 -19.09
CA VAL A 182 2.22 1.07 -19.22
C VAL A 182 1.61 0.63 -20.56
N LYS A 183 2.45 0.19 -21.49
CA LYS A 183 2.02 -0.23 -22.83
C LYS A 183 1.89 -1.75 -22.99
N ASP A 184 2.82 -2.50 -22.40
CA ASP A 184 2.97 -3.94 -22.64
C ASP A 184 3.19 -4.72 -21.32
N PHE A 185 2.19 -4.70 -20.45
CA PHE A 185 2.16 -5.55 -19.24
C PHE A 185 1.14 -6.68 -19.46
N GLN A 186 1.63 -7.91 -19.70
CA GLN A 186 0.81 -9.08 -20.04
C GLN A 186 0.83 -10.13 -18.92
#